data_AF-A0A267TGL3-F1
#
_entry.id   AF-A0A267TGL3-F1
#
_cell.length_a   1.000
_cell.length_b   1.000
_cell.length_c   1.000
_cell.angle_alpha   90.00
_cell.angle_beta   90.00
_cell.angle_gamma   90.00
#
_symmetry.space_group_name_H-M   'P 1'
#
loop_
_entity.id
_entity.type
_entity.pdbx_description
1 polymer ?
#
loop_
_entity_poly.entity_id
_entity_poly.type
_entity_poly.pdbx_seq_one_letter_code
_entity_poly.pdbx_strand_id
1 'polypeptide(L)'
;MKSFQFWQKIAVVIMALLSLSSCETLVNNIALPYEEKLVLQSFICPQDTMIEISLTTNQPVIGVINEGEDRYPVLKDAVITLSDGTRTVTAKYQQITYLDYIEVDSTGHYKENFLTKDRYVISTKDIPIVAGATYTMIAKARGKEVKAKCTVPNQRVQRTAINPSLTTGYDRNSKAYPALIVRVLDFASTVNYYAVGAFYYENMRVLDAQNRFVVVRRFVNSRQEYMSDAGQDGMTLATQPMLLNTTNDLNVVSRNAEIYVAVTDYPYYQFNISVDKVRRSGRNPFSEPVLTYTNVENGLGVFASYQQIRTAVTVIK
;
A
#
# COMPACT_ATOMS: atom_id res chain seq x y z
N MET A 1 -8.89 -21.93 65.96
CA MET A 1 -7.75 -21.19 65.36
C MET A 1 -7.65 -21.28 63.83
N LYS A 2 -8.04 -22.38 63.16
CA LYS A 2 -7.93 -22.51 61.68
C LYS A 2 -8.93 -21.66 60.87
N SER A 3 -10.12 -21.34 61.41
CA SER A 3 -11.12 -20.53 60.68
C SER A 3 -10.74 -19.05 60.61
N PHE A 4 -10.11 -18.50 61.65
CA PHE A 4 -9.74 -17.07 61.69
C PHE A 4 -8.66 -16.73 60.66
N GLN A 5 -7.67 -17.62 60.47
CA GLN A 5 -6.64 -17.46 59.42
C GLN A 5 -7.21 -17.57 58.00
N PHE A 6 -8.31 -18.29 57.81
CA PHE A 6 -8.97 -18.41 56.51
C PHE A 6 -9.67 -17.10 56.11
N TRP A 7 -10.41 -16.49 57.04
CA TRP A 7 -11.06 -15.18 56.83
C TRP A 7 -10.05 -14.05 56.65
N GLN A 8 -8.92 -14.11 57.35
CA GLN A 8 -7.83 -13.13 57.19
C GLN A 8 -7.20 -13.18 55.79
N LYS A 9 -7.02 -14.39 55.23
CA LYS A 9 -6.53 -14.56 53.85
C LYS A 9 -7.54 -14.08 52.81
N ILE A 10 -8.83 -14.33 53.02
CA ILE A 10 -9.90 -13.83 52.14
C ILE A 10 -9.94 -12.30 52.17
N ALA A 11 -9.83 -11.69 53.34
CA ALA A 11 -9.84 -10.22 53.48
C ALA A 11 -8.66 -9.56 52.75
N VAL A 12 -7.46 -10.15 52.82
CA VAL A 12 -6.28 -9.65 52.10
C VAL A 12 -6.44 -9.77 50.58
N VAL A 13 -7.02 -10.85 50.08
CA VAL A 13 -7.28 -11.04 48.64
C VAL A 13 -8.35 -10.06 48.15
N ILE A 14 -9.42 -9.83 48.92
CA ILE A 14 -10.46 -8.84 48.58
C ILE A 14 -9.88 -7.42 48.59
N MET A 15 -9.03 -7.08 49.56
CA MET A 15 -8.37 -5.77 49.64
C MET A 15 -7.38 -5.55 48.49
N ALA A 16 -6.68 -6.61 48.03
CA ALA A 16 -5.81 -6.56 46.85
C ALA A 16 -6.58 -6.52 45.51
N LEU A 17 -7.78 -7.09 45.46
CA LEU A 17 -8.66 -6.98 44.29
C LEU A 17 -9.31 -5.59 44.17
N LEU A 18 -9.59 -4.93 45.31
CA LEU A 18 -10.14 -3.57 45.36
C LEU A 18 -9.10 -2.48 45.07
N SER A 19 -7.80 -2.76 45.23
CA SER A 19 -6.73 -1.80 44.89
C SER A 19 -6.33 -1.80 43.41
N LEU A 20 -6.88 -2.71 42.60
CA LEU A 20 -6.64 -2.80 41.16
C LEU A 20 -7.71 -2.08 40.31
N SER A 21 -8.70 -1.44 40.92
CA SER A 21 -9.68 -0.61 40.19
C SER A 21 -9.09 0.77 39.88
N SER A 22 -8.17 0.82 38.91
CA SER A 22 -7.78 2.09 38.29
C SER A 22 -8.95 2.57 37.44
N CYS A 23 -9.65 3.59 37.91
CA CYS A 23 -10.72 4.24 37.16
C CYS A 23 -10.05 5.14 36.12
N GLU A 24 -9.84 4.65 34.91
CA GLU A 24 -9.34 5.47 33.81
C GLU A 24 -10.42 6.49 33.44
N THR A 25 -10.22 7.75 33.83
CA THR A 25 -11.01 8.86 33.30
C THR A 25 -10.49 9.18 31.91
N LEU A 26 -11.16 8.65 30.89
CA LEU A 26 -10.95 9.07 29.50
C LEU A 26 -11.25 10.57 29.38
N VAL A 27 -10.20 11.38 29.30
CA VAL A 27 -10.30 12.81 29.03
C VAL A 27 -10.72 12.99 27.57
N ASN A 28 -12.03 12.98 27.33
CA ASN A 28 -12.61 13.06 25.98
C ASN A 28 -12.73 14.49 25.43
N ASN A 29 -12.42 15.52 26.23
CA ASN A 29 -12.68 16.93 25.91
C ASN A 29 -11.41 17.78 25.78
N ILE A 30 -10.38 17.27 25.11
CA ILE A 30 -9.29 18.11 24.64
C ILE A 30 -9.62 18.54 23.22
N ALA A 31 -9.99 19.81 23.05
CA ALA A 31 -10.06 20.43 21.73
C ALA A 31 -8.63 20.56 21.19
N LEU A 32 -8.17 19.55 20.47
CA LEU A 32 -6.90 19.63 19.76
C LEU A 32 -7.06 20.64 18.62
N PRO A 33 -6.14 21.62 18.48
CA PRO A 33 -6.18 22.53 17.35
C PRO A 33 -6.09 21.70 16.06
N TYR A 34 -7.17 21.73 15.28
CA TYR A 34 -7.33 20.95 14.06
C TYR A 34 -7.71 21.88 12.91
N GLU A 35 -6.89 21.86 11.87
CA GLU A 35 -7.18 22.50 10.60
C GLU A 35 -7.50 21.41 9.59
N GLU A 36 -8.73 21.43 9.07
CA GLU A 36 -9.12 20.54 7.98
C GLU A 36 -8.40 20.95 6.70
N LYS A 37 -7.71 20.00 6.07
CA LYS A 37 -7.01 20.15 4.79
C LYS A 37 -7.52 19.11 3.81
N LEU A 38 -7.60 19.50 2.53
CA LEU A 38 -7.83 18.53 1.46
C LEU A 38 -6.61 17.61 1.33
N VAL A 39 -6.86 16.33 1.10
CA VAL A 39 -5.84 15.30 0.89
C VAL A 39 -6.01 14.76 -0.52
N LEU A 40 -5.06 15.04 -1.40
CA LEU A 40 -5.05 14.60 -2.79
C LEU A 40 -4.09 13.42 -2.95
N GLN A 41 -4.55 12.31 -3.52
CA GLN A 41 -3.69 11.17 -3.85
C GLN A 41 -3.94 10.70 -5.28
N SER A 42 -2.90 10.69 -6.10
CA SER A 42 -2.93 10.09 -7.44
C SER A 42 -1.53 9.74 -7.93
N PHE A 43 -1.44 8.70 -8.75
CA PHE A 43 -0.21 8.28 -9.41
C PHE A 43 -0.48 8.09 -10.91
N ILE A 44 0.41 8.59 -11.76
CA ILE A 44 0.29 8.47 -13.22
C ILE A 44 1.43 7.69 -13.84
N CYS A 45 1.12 6.93 -14.87
CA CYS A 45 2.06 6.06 -15.56
C CYS A 45 1.68 5.94 -17.05
N PRO A 46 2.62 6.05 -18.00
CA PRO A 46 2.33 5.86 -19.43
C PRO A 46 1.73 4.50 -19.80
N GLN A 47 1.90 3.49 -18.93
CA GLN A 47 1.40 2.14 -19.17
C GLN A 47 -0.04 1.91 -18.67
N ASP A 48 -0.63 2.89 -17.99
CA ASP A 48 -1.98 2.76 -17.43
C ASP A 48 -3.05 3.26 -18.42
N THR A 49 -4.23 2.63 -18.40
CA THR A 49 -5.37 3.02 -19.26
C THR A 49 -6.32 4.01 -18.58
N MET A 50 -6.20 4.14 -17.26
CA MET A 50 -7.06 4.94 -16.41
C MET A 50 -6.24 5.51 -15.26
N ILE A 51 -6.43 6.80 -15.00
CA ILE A 51 -5.84 7.49 -13.86
C ILE A 51 -6.89 7.51 -12.77
N GLU A 52 -6.54 7.00 -11.59
CA GLU A 52 -7.39 7.07 -10.41
C GLU A 52 -6.92 8.18 -9.47
N ILE A 53 -7.90 8.89 -8.91
CA ILE A 53 -7.68 10.03 -8.03
C ILE A 53 -8.58 9.87 -6.80
N SER A 54 -7.98 10.04 -5.63
CA SER A 54 -8.68 10.14 -4.35
C SER A 54 -8.53 11.55 -3.82
N LEU A 55 -9.65 12.21 -3.53
CA LEU A 55 -9.67 13.50 -2.85
C LEU A 55 -10.52 13.37 -1.58
N THR A 56 -9.87 13.49 -0.43
CA THR A 56 -10.50 13.33 0.89
C THR A 56 -10.16 14.54 1.77
N THR A 57 -10.50 14.49 3.05
CA THR A 57 -9.97 15.41 4.06
C THR A 57 -9.13 14.64 5.07
N ASN A 58 -8.17 15.31 5.72
CA ASN A 58 -7.56 14.75 6.92
C ASN A 58 -8.63 14.61 8.01
N GLN A 59 -8.30 13.89 9.08
CA GLN A 59 -9.11 13.83 10.29
C GLN A 59 -8.19 13.90 11.51
N PRO A 60 -8.65 14.48 12.64
CA PRO A 60 -7.90 14.43 13.87
C PRO A 60 -7.73 12.97 14.33
N VAL A 61 -6.58 12.67 14.93
CA VAL A 61 -6.31 11.35 15.49
C VAL A 61 -6.70 11.38 16.96
N ILE A 62 -7.88 10.85 17.28
CA ILE A 62 -8.37 10.64 18.65
C ILE A 62 -8.72 9.15 18.79
N GLY A 63 -8.11 8.45 19.76
CA GLY A 63 -8.41 7.05 20.06
C GLY A 63 -7.87 6.02 19.06
N VAL A 64 -8.51 4.85 19.01
CA VAL A 64 -8.10 3.71 18.17
C VAL A 64 -8.32 4.04 16.68
N ILE A 65 -7.25 3.90 15.89
CA ILE A 65 -7.27 4.21 14.46
C ILE A 65 -7.75 2.99 13.67
N ASN A 66 -8.97 3.02 13.15
CA ASN A 66 -9.39 2.12 12.08
C ASN A 66 -8.94 2.75 10.75
N GLU A 67 -7.98 2.14 10.08
CA GLU A 67 -7.54 2.57 8.74
C GLU A 67 -8.52 2.04 7.68
N GLY A 68 -8.84 2.85 6.67
CA GLY A 68 -9.76 2.45 5.60
C GLY A 68 -10.50 3.62 4.98
N GLU A 69 -11.18 3.34 3.88
CA GLU A 69 -12.00 4.31 3.13
C GLU A 69 -13.17 4.84 3.96
N ASP A 70 -13.69 4.03 4.89
CA ASP A 70 -14.72 4.43 5.86
C ASP A 70 -14.28 5.62 6.73
N ARG A 71 -12.98 5.75 7.00
CA ARG A 71 -12.43 6.87 7.77
C ARG A 71 -12.14 8.08 6.89
N TYR A 72 -11.77 7.87 5.63
CA TYR A 72 -11.38 8.92 4.70
C TYR A 72 -12.20 8.82 3.42
N PRO A 73 -13.51 9.14 3.47
CA PRO A 73 -14.37 9.02 2.30
C PRO A 73 -13.97 10.05 1.24
N VAL A 74 -14.08 9.64 -0.03
CA VAL A 74 -13.87 10.54 -1.17
C VAL A 74 -14.98 11.59 -1.23
N LEU A 75 -14.58 12.85 -1.41
CA LEU A 75 -15.49 13.99 -1.55
C LEU A 75 -16.17 13.95 -2.92
N LYS A 76 -17.46 13.64 -2.97
CA LYS A 76 -18.21 13.40 -4.23
C LYS A 76 -18.56 14.68 -5.00
N ASP A 77 -18.44 15.84 -4.37
CA ASP A 77 -18.72 17.18 -4.91
C ASP A 77 -17.47 17.92 -5.41
N ALA A 78 -16.34 17.21 -5.53
CA ALA A 78 -15.09 17.81 -5.98
C ALA A 78 -15.04 18.02 -7.50
N VAL A 79 -14.33 19.07 -7.90
CA VAL A 79 -13.91 19.31 -9.28
C VAL A 79 -12.41 19.12 -9.37
N ILE A 80 -11.98 18.14 -10.17
CA ILE A 80 -10.56 17.79 -10.31
C ILE A 80 -10.16 17.87 -11.78
N THR A 81 -9.05 18.53 -12.06
CA THR A 81 -8.51 18.69 -13.41
C THR A 81 -7.07 18.22 -13.47
N LEU A 82 -6.68 17.65 -14.61
CA LEU A 82 -5.33 17.26 -14.96
C LEU A 82 -4.92 17.98 -16.24
N SER A 83 -3.72 18.54 -16.25
CA SER A 83 -3.17 19.27 -17.40
C SER A 83 -1.73 18.87 -17.71
N ASP A 84 -1.40 18.80 -19.00
CA ASP A 84 -0.04 18.66 -19.52
C ASP A 84 0.60 20.02 -19.90
N GLY A 85 -0.07 21.12 -19.58
CA GLY A 85 0.31 22.49 -19.95
C GLY A 85 -0.31 22.99 -21.27
N THR A 86 -0.83 22.10 -22.11
CA THR A 86 -1.50 22.45 -23.38
C THR A 86 -2.97 22.04 -23.39
N ARG A 87 -3.26 20.87 -22.82
CA ARG A 87 -4.60 20.30 -22.68
C ARG A 87 -4.93 20.18 -21.21
N THR A 88 -6.21 20.35 -20.90
CA THR A 88 -6.76 20.13 -19.56
C THR A 88 -7.99 19.24 -19.66
N VAL A 89 -8.07 18.24 -18.80
CA VAL A 89 -9.22 17.33 -18.72
C VAL A 89 -9.75 17.28 -17.29
N THR A 90 -11.06 17.14 -17.14
CA THR A 90 -11.74 17.06 -15.85
C THR A 90 -12.04 15.60 -15.51
N ALA A 91 -11.70 15.19 -14.29
CA ALA A 91 -11.97 13.85 -13.79
C ALA A 91 -13.47 13.63 -13.53
N LYS A 92 -13.92 12.40 -13.70
CA LYS A 92 -15.31 11.99 -13.42
C LYS A 92 -15.36 11.11 -12.19
N TYR A 93 -16.32 11.33 -11.31
CA TYR A 93 -16.57 10.43 -10.19
C TYR A 93 -17.10 9.08 -10.71
N GLN A 94 -16.59 7.99 -10.16
CA GLN A 94 -16.95 6.62 -10.48
C GLN A 94 -16.71 5.69 -9.27
N GLN A 95 -17.56 4.68 -9.11
CA GLN A 95 -17.28 3.55 -8.23
C GLN A 95 -16.53 2.47 -8.99
N ILE A 96 -15.39 2.03 -8.46
CA ILE A 96 -14.55 1.00 -9.08
C ILE A 96 -14.53 -0.23 -8.19
N THR A 97 -14.88 -1.38 -8.76
CA THR A 97 -14.90 -2.68 -8.07
C THR A 97 -13.67 -3.48 -8.46
N TYR A 98 -12.93 -3.94 -7.46
CA TYR A 98 -11.73 -4.77 -7.59
C TYR A 98 -11.98 -6.15 -6.99
N LEU A 99 -11.39 -7.18 -7.58
CA LEU A 99 -11.23 -8.46 -6.88
C LEU A 99 -10.31 -8.23 -5.67
N ASP A 100 -10.81 -8.52 -4.48
CA ASP A 100 -10.07 -8.37 -3.23
C ASP A 100 -9.29 -9.66 -2.93
N TYR A 101 -10.01 -10.77 -2.74
CA TYR A 101 -9.43 -12.08 -2.52
C TYR A 101 -10.37 -13.21 -2.93
N ILE A 102 -9.80 -14.40 -3.03
CA ILE A 102 -10.53 -15.65 -3.30
C ILE A 102 -10.48 -16.52 -2.05
N GLU A 103 -11.64 -16.96 -1.59
CA GLU A 103 -11.78 -17.98 -0.55
C GLU A 103 -12.01 -19.34 -1.20
N VAL A 104 -11.43 -20.39 -0.61
CA VAL A 104 -11.65 -21.78 -1.01
C VAL A 104 -12.14 -22.53 0.22
N ASP A 105 -13.28 -23.22 0.10
CA ASP A 105 -13.85 -23.99 1.20
C ASP A 105 -13.24 -25.41 1.30
N SER A 106 -13.63 -26.15 2.33
CA SER A 106 -13.15 -27.51 2.58
C SER A 106 -13.60 -28.52 1.52
N THR A 107 -14.61 -28.20 0.71
CA THR A 107 -15.11 -29.04 -0.39
C THR A 107 -14.41 -28.73 -1.72
N GLY A 108 -13.53 -27.73 -1.74
CA GLY A 108 -12.79 -27.30 -2.93
C GLY A 108 -13.54 -26.32 -3.82
N HIS A 109 -14.69 -25.79 -3.40
CA HIS A 109 -15.37 -24.69 -4.10
C HIS A 109 -14.72 -23.36 -3.73
N TYR A 110 -14.83 -22.38 -4.63
CA TYR A 110 -14.28 -21.05 -4.41
C TYR A 110 -15.34 -19.95 -4.45
N LYS A 111 -15.04 -18.84 -3.77
CA LYS A 111 -15.83 -17.61 -3.78
C LYS A 111 -14.90 -16.42 -4.02
N GLU A 112 -15.30 -15.55 -4.94
CA GLU A 112 -14.65 -14.26 -5.17
C GLU A 112 -15.25 -13.20 -4.26
N ASN A 113 -14.39 -12.48 -3.53
CA ASN A 113 -14.78 -11.33 -2.72
C ASN A 113 -14.28 -10.07 -3.42
N PHE A 114 -15.14 -9.05 -3.48
CA PHE A 114 -14.86 -7.81 -4.19
C PHE A 114 -14.86 -6.62 -3.25
N LEU A 115 -13.99 -5.66 -3.53
CA LEU A 115 -13.90 -4.38 -2.85
C LEU A 115 -14.31 -3.27 -3.80
N THR A 116 -15.28 -2.44 -3.41
CA THR A 116 -15.71 -1.27 -4.19
C THR A 116 -15.16 -0.01 -3.55
N LYS A 117 -14.56 0.86 -4.37
CA LYS A 117 -13.99 2.14 -3.94
C LYS A 117 -14.58 3.31 -4.70
N ASP A 118 -14.71 4.43 -4.02
CA ASP A 118 -15.15 5.70 -4.60
C ASP A 118 -13.94 6.42 -5.20
N ARG A 119 -13.92 6.73 -6.50
CA ARG A 119 -12.76 7.37 -7.16
C ARG A 119 -13.18 8.46 -8.12
N TYR A 120 -12.27 9.39 -8.36
CA TYR A 120 -12.29 10.20 -9.58
C TYR A 120 -11.40 9.56 -10.62
N VAL A 121 -11.86 9.51 -11.87
CA VAL A 121 -11.15 8.85 -12.95
C VAL A 121 -10.96 9.75 -14.16
N ILE A 122 -9.84 9.56 -14.84
CA ILE A 122 -9.54 10.15 -16.15
C ILE A 122 -9.09 9.01 -17.06
N SER A 123 -9.62 8.94 -18.29
CA SER A 123 -9.08 8.02 -19.29
C SER A 123 -7.78 8.57 -19.85
N THR A 124 -6.74 7.73 -19.95
CA THR A 124 -5.50 8.13 -20.61
C THR A 124 -5.66 8.30 -22.14
N LYS A 125 -6.83 7.96 -22.70
CA LYS A 125 -7.19 8.35 -24.08
C LYS A 125 -7.48 9.84 -24.20
N ASP A 126 -8.04 10.45 -23.15
CA ASP A 126 -8.36 11.88 -23.12
C ASP A 126 -7.12 12.73 -22.82
N ILE A 127 -6.15 12.17 -22.10
CA ILE A 127 -4.85 12.80 -21.87
C ILE A 127 -3.77 11.71 -21.78
N PRO A 128 -3.09 11.37 -22.90
CA PRO A 128 -2.02 10.39 -22.88
C PRO A 128 -0.89 10.82 -21.93
N ILE A 129 -0.43 9.88 -21.10
CA ILE A 129 0.70 10.10 -20.20
C ILE A 129 1.99 9.77 -20.94
N VAL A 130 2.88 10.75 -21.06
CA VAL A 130 4.11 10.65 -21.86
C VAL A 130 5.34 10.71 -20.96
N ALA A 131 6.35 9.88 -21.26
CA ALA A 131 7.63 9.91 -20.55
C ALA A 131 8.29 11.29 -20.66
N GLY A 132 8.83 11.81 -19.55
CA GLY A 132 9.45 13.13 -19.47
C GLY A 132 8.50 14.31 -19.38
N ALA A 133 7.22 14.12 -19.68
CA ALA A 133 6.23 15.18 -19.59
C ALA A 133 5.90 15.50 -18.12
N THR A 134 5.58 16.77 -17.87
CA THR A 134 5.16 17.26 -16.56
C THR A 134 3.66 17.50 -16.56
N TYR A 135 2.99 16.99 -15.53
CA TYR A 135 1.56 17.15 -15.36
C TYR A 135 1.26 17.96 -14.11
N THR A 136 0.18 18.74 -14.16
CA THR A 136 -0.34 19.49 -13.02
C THR A 136 -1.77 19.03 -12.73
N MET A 137 -2.05 18.73 -11.46
CA MET A 137 -3.38 18.40 -10.98
C MET A 137 -3.89 19.51 -10.06
N ILE A 138 -5.13 19.96 -10.30
CA ILE A 138 -5.83 20.93 -9.45
C ILE A 138 -7.13 20.30 -8.99
N ALA A 139 -7.38 20.32 -7.69
CA ALA A 139 -8.60 19.81 -7.09
C ALA A 139 -9.26 20.89 -6.23
N LYS A 140 -10.58 21.05 -6.38
CA LYS A 140 -11.39 22.00 -5.63
C LYS A 140 -12.55 21.28 -4.96
N ALA A 141 -12.73 21.49 -3.67
CA ALA A 141 -13.85 20.98 -2.89
C ALA A 141 -14.02 21.82 -1.63
N ARG A 142 -15.26 21.95 -1.13
CA ARG A 142 -15.56 22.66 0.14
C ARG A 142 -14.95 24.08 0.24
N GLY A 143 -14.92 24.82 -0.88
CA GLY A 143 -14.32 26.16 -0.94
C GLY A 143 -12.79 26.21 -0.83
N LYS A 144 -12.11 25.06 -0.83
CA LYS A 144 -10.64 24.93 -0.81
C LYS A 144 -10.13 24.49 -2.18
N GLU A 145 -8.90 24.87 -2.49
CA GLU A 145 -8.19 24.48 -3.70
C GLU A 145 -6.81 23.94 -3.33
N VAL A 146 -6.44 22.83 -3.95
CA VAL A 146 -5.10 22.25 -3.87
C VAL A 146 -4.51 22.03 -5.24
N LYS A 147 -3.18 22.10 -5.31
CA LYS A 147 -2.43 21.96 -6.56
C LYS A 147 -1.22 21.07 -6.32
N ALA A 148 -0.94 20.18 -7.26
CA ALA A 148 0.26 19.37 -7.24
C ALA A 148 0.80 19.15 -8.65
N LYS A 149 2.09 18.83 -8.76
CA LYS A 149 2.74 18.54 -10.04
C LYS A 149 3.71 17.38 -9.94
N CYS A 150 3.87 16.65 -11.03
CA CYS A 150 4.85 15.58 -11.16
C CYS A 150 5.42 15.52 -12.58
N THR A 151 6.59 14.91 -12.72
CA THR A 151 7.27 14.73 -14.02
C THR A 151 7.54 13.26 -14.22
N VAL A 152 6.97 12.69 -15.27
CA VAL A 152 7.09 11.26 -15.57
C VAL A 152 8.56 10.91 -15.83
N PRO A 153 9.13 9.88 -15.18
CA PRO A 153 10.50 9.45 -15.47
C PRO A 153 10.72 9.22 -16.96
N ASN A 154 11.85 9.70 -17.50
CA ASN A 154 12.16 9.57 -18.93
C ASN A 154 12.39 8.11 -19.34
N GLN A 155 13.07 7.35 -18.48
CA GLN A 155 13.47 5.98 -18.75
C GLN A 155 12.46 4.99 -18.18
N ARG A 156 12.50 3.77 -18.73
CA ARG A 156 11.70 2.63 -18.27
C ARG A 156 12.61 1.43 -18.14
N VAL A 157 12.52 0.74 -17.00
CA VAL A 157 13.34 -0.46 -16.73
C VAL A 157 13.04 -1.52 -17.79
N GLN A 158 14.10 -2.09 -18.35
CA GLN A 158 14.01 -3.17 -19.34
C GLN A 158 13.99 -4.53 -18.64
N ARG A 159 13.36 -5.53 -19.25
CA ARG A 159 13.29 -6.87 -18.66
C ARG A 159 14.68 -7.48 -18.39
N THR A 160 15.65 -7.20 -19.26
CA THR A 160 17.03 -7.68 -19.14
C THR A 160 17.78 -7.07 -17.95
N ALA A 161 17.34 -5.92 -17.44
CA ALA A 161 17.90 -5.28 -16.25
C ALA A 161 17.36 -5.88 -14.94
N ILE A 162 16.39 -6.81 -15.02
CA ILE A 162 15.74 -7.40 -13.86
C ILE A 162 16.19 -8.85 -13.72
N ASN A 163 16.87 -9.16 -12.61
CA ASN A 163 17.34 -10.49 -12.29
C ASN A 163 16.68 -10.98 -10.99
N PRO A 164 15.55 -11.69 -11.09
CA PRO A 164 14.93 -12.36 -9.95
C PRO A 164 15.65 -13.67 -9.64
N SER A 165 15.97 -13.89 -8.36
CA SER A 165 16.63 -15.12 -7.90
C SER A 165 15.90 -15.71 -6.69
N LEU A 166 15.71 -17.02 -6.70
CA LEU A 166 15.25 -17.77 -5.53
C LEU A 166 16.43 -18.11 -4.63
N THR A 167 16.22 -17.98 -3.33
CA THR A 167 17.19 -18.31 -2.29
C THR A 167 16.46 -18.91 -1.07
N THR A 168 17.19 -19.16 0.01
CA THR A 168 16.63 -19.48 1.32
C THR A 168 16.67 -18.24 2.20
N GLY A 169 15.52 -17.86 2.75
CA GLY A 169 15.40 -16.85 3.80
C GLY A 169 14.98 -17.48 5.12
N TYR A 170 15.16 -16.75 6.21
CA TYR A 170 14.85 -17.22 7.55
C TYR A 170 13.88 -16.28 8.25
N ASP A 171 12.89 -16.84 8.95
CA ASP A 171 12.02 -16.06 9.84
C ASP A 171 12.71 -15.73 11.18
N ARG A 172 11.99 -15.05 12.07
CA ARG A 172 12.50 -14.66 13.40
C ARG A 172 12.86 -15.84 14.29
N ASN A 173 12.35 -17.04 14.00
CA ASN A 173 12.62 -18.28 14.73
C ASN A 173 13.66 -19.15 14.03
N SER A 174 14.42 -18.59 13.06
CA SER A 174 15.40 -19.31 12.25
C SER A 174 14.82 -20.46 11.41
N LYS A 175 13.51 -20.46 11.14
CA LYS A 175 12.91 -21.42 10.22
C LYS A 175 13.15 -20.97 8.78
N ALA A 176 13.63 -21.90 7.96
CA ALA A 176 13.94 -21.66 6.55
C ALA A 176 12.68 -21.65 5.67
N TYR A 177 12.63 -20.72 4.73
CA TYR A 177 11.61 -20.62 3.68
C TYR A 177 12.26 -20.33 2.32
N PRO A 178 11.64 -20.74 1.21
CA PRO A 178 11.96 -20.16 -0.09
C PRO A 178 11.81 -18.64 -0.02
N ALA A 179 12.76 -17.91 -0.59
CA ALA A 179 12.73 -16.47 -0.61
C ALA A 179 13.06 -15.93 -2.00
N LEU A 180 12.43 -14.81 -2.35
CA LEU A 180 12.67 -14.09 -3.60
C LEU A 180 13.53 -12.85 -3.33
N ILE A 181 14.61 -12.71 -4.07
CA ILE A 181 15.38 -11.46 -4.19
C ILE A 181 15.23 -10.97 -5.62
N VAL A 182 14.92 -9.69 -5.80
CA VAL A 182 14.89 -9.03 -7.10
C VAL A 182 16.09 -8.10 -7.18
N ARG A 183 16.93 -8.29 -8.20
CA ARG A 183 18.02 -7.38 -8.53
C ARG A 183 17.64 -6.54 -9.75
N VAL A 184 17.95 -5.25 -9.68
CA VAL A 184 17.66 -4.27 -10.74
C VAL A 184 18.96 -3.56 -11.08
N LEU A 185 19.34 -3.61 -12.35
CA LEU A 185 20.45 -2.80 -12.87
C LEU A 185 19.97 -1.34 -13.04
N ASP A 186 20.68 -0.43 -12.40
CA ASP A 186 20.41 1.01 -12.39
C ASP A 186 20.73 1.71 -13.72
N PHE A 187 20.13 2.89 -13.94
CA PHE A 187 20.49 3.76 -15.07
C PHE A 187 21.64 4.69 -14.69
N ALA A 188 22.75 4.61 -15.41
CA ALA A 188 23.91 5.44 -15.11
C ALA A 188 23.65 6.96 -15.29
N SER A 189 24.44 7.76 -14.57
CA SER A 189 24.59 9.23 -14.69
C SER A 189 23.42 10.08 -14.18
N THR A 190 22.44 9.49 -13.51
CA THR A 190 21.35 10.23 -12.85
C THR A 190 20.92 9.51 -11.59
N VAL A 191 20.54 10.24 -10.54
CA VAL A 191 19.90 9.62 -9.36
C VAL A 191 18.51 9.12 -9.75
N ASN A 192 18.30 7.83 -9.59
CA ASN A 192 17.06 7.13 -9.82
C ASN A 192 16.42 6.66 -8.51
N TYR A 193 15.10 6.56 -8.57
CA TYR A 193 14.28 6.03 -7.50
C TYR A 193 13.49 4.86 -8.05
N TYR A 194 13.47 3.76 -7.29
CA TYR A 194 12.85 2.52 -7.69
C TYR A 194 11.78 2.10 -6.70
N ALA A 195 10.70 1.56 -7.23
CA ALA A 195 9.72 0.79 -6.47
C ALA A 195 9.67 -0.62 -7.03
N VAL A 196 9.96 -1.61 -6.17
CA VAL A 196 9.94 -3.02 -6.52
C VAL A 196 8.85 -3.71 -5.72
N GLY A 197 7.81 -4.13 -6.41
CA GLY A 197 6.70 -4.90 -5.86
C GLY A 197 6.80 -6.36 -6.31
N ALA A 198 6.70 -7.30 -5.37
CA ALA A 198 6.56 -8.71 -5.66
C ALA A 198 5.25 -9.23 -5.07
N PHE A 199 4.45 -9.91 -5.88
CA PHE A 199 3.16 -10.50 -5.53
C PHE A 199 3.25 -12.01 -5.72
N TYR A 200 3.31 -12.73 -4.61
CA TYR A 200 3.37 -14.18 -4.60
C TYR A 200 1.96 -14.77 -4.54
N TYR A 201 1.69 -15.68 -5.46
CA TYR A 201 0.38 -16.29 -5.63
C TYR A 201 0.48 -17.79 -5.96
N GLU A 202 -0.59 -18.50 -5.63
CA GLU A 202 -0.76 -19.92 -5.90
C GLU A 202 -1.87 -20.09 -6.93
N ASN A 203 -1.59 -20.86 -7.99
CA ASN A 203 -2.64 -21.29 -8.91
C ASN A 203 -3.24 -22.57 -8.33
N MET A 204 -4.53 -22.54 -8.04
CA MET A 204 -5.25 -23.64 -7.39
C MET A 204 -6.26 -24.26 -8.32
N ARG A 205 -6.30 -25.60 -8.38
CA ARG A 205 -7.37 -26.35 -9.03
C ARG A 205 -8.54 -26.48 -8.06
N VAL A 206 -9.66 -25.84 -8.38
CA VAL A 206 -10.87 -25.76 -7.56
C VAL A 206 -12.10 -26.13 -8.37
N LEU A 207 -13.25 -26.27 -7.72
CA LEU A 207 -14.55 -26.52 -8.36
C LEU A 207 -15.31 -25.21 -8.53
N ASP A 208 -15.85 -24.97 -9.73
CA ASP A 208 -16.84 -23.92 -9.96
C ASP A 208 -18.24 -24.32 -9.46
N ALA A 209 -19.21 -23.40 -9.56
CA ALA A 209 -20.59 -23.64 -9.12
C ALA A 209 -21.30 -24.79 -9.88
N GLN A 210 -20.71 -25.30 -10.97
CA GLN A 210 -21.20 -26.44 -11.75
C GLN A 210 -20.38 -27.71 -11.49
N ASN A 211 -19.56 -27.75 -10.43
CA ASN A 211 -18.65 -28.85 -10.08
C ASN A 211 -17.62 -29.17 -11.19
N ARG A 212 -17.23 -28.19 -12.00
CA ARG A 212 -16.16 -28.36 -12.99
C ARG A 212 -14.86 -27.84 -12.42
N PHE A 213 -13.77 -28.54 -12.73
CA PHE A 213 -12.45 -28.08 -12.33
C PHE A 213 -12.04 -26.82 -13.11
N VAL A 214 -11.68 -25.77 -12.38
CA VAL A 214 -11.11 -24.53 -12.89
C VAL A 214 -9.82 -24.21 -12.13
N VAL A 215 -8.97 -23.35 -12.72
CA VAL A 215 -7.76 -22.86 -12.05
C VAL A 215 -7.97 -21.41 -11.64
N VAL A 216 -7.90 -21.14 -10.35
CA VAL A 216 -8.00 -19.79 -9.79
C VAL A 216 -6.66 -19.34 -9.22
N ARG A 217 -6.44 -18.04 -9.19
CA ARG A 217 -5.24 -17.44 -8.61
C ARG A 217 -5.52 -16.96 -7.20
N ARG A 218 -4.94 -17.62 -6.19
CA ARG A 218 -4.98 -17.19 -4.79
C ARG A 218 -3.77 -16.33 -4.47
N PHE A 219 -4.00 -15.07 -4.10
CA PHE A 219 -2.96 -14.22 -3.52
C PHE A 219 -2.53 -14.76 -2.16
N VAL A 220 -1.22 -14.81 -1.90
CA VAL A 220 -0.68 -15.31 -0.62
C VAL A 220 -0.01 -14.19 0.16
N ASN A 221 0.97 -13.52 -0.42
CA ASN A 221 1.59 -12.35 0.17
C ASN A 221 2.25 -11.48 -0.88
N SER A 222 2.53 -10.24 -0.50
CA SER A 222 3.31 -9.31 -1.30
C SER A 222 4.38 -8.64 -0.46
N ARG A 223 5.36 -8.08 -1.14
CA ARG A 223 6.31 -7.14 -0.57
C ARG A 223 6.52 -6.01 -1.55
N GLN A 224 6.51 -4.79 -1.04
CA GLN A 224 6.93 -3.62 -1.78
C GLN A 224 8.15 -3.02 -1.09
N GLU A 225 9.13 -2.62 -1.88
CA GLU A 225 10.36 -1.98 -1.41
C GLU A 225 10.69 -0.78 -2.29
N TYR A 226 11.19 0.28 -1.65
CA TYR A 226 11.58 1.51 -2.30
C TYR A 226 13.09 1.68 -2.14
N MET A 227 13.79 1.84 -3.25
CA MET A 227 15.26 1.92 -3.30
C MET A 227 15.69 3.18 -4.06
N SER A 228 16.87 3.69 -3.75
CA SER A 228 17.53 4.74 -4.52
C SER A 228 18.98 4.34 -4.76
N ASP A 229 19.49 4.72 -5.92
CA ASP A 229 20.90 4.62 -6.30
C ASP A 229 21.73 5.82 -5.79
N ALA A 230 21.16 6.71 -4.97
CA ALA A 230 21.84 7.93 -4.53
C ALA A 230 23.20 7.59 -3.87
N GLY A 231 24.29 8.03 -4.49
CA GLY A 231 25.67 7.72 -4.07
C GLY A 231 26.23 6.38 -4.56
N GLN A 232 25.52 5.68 -5.45
CA GLN A 232 25.85 4.37 -6.02
C GLN A 232 25.45 4.27 -7.50
N ASP A 233 25.98 5.17 -8.34
CA ASP A 233 25.64 5.30 -9.76
C ASP A 233 25.93 4.03 -10.58
N GLY A 234 24.96 3.56 -11.37
CA GLY A 234 25.08 2.43 -12.29
C GLY A 234 25.22 1.06 -11.63
N MET A 235 25.04 0.98 -10.31
CA MET A 235 25.19 -0.26 -9.55
C MET A 235 23.93 -1.13 -9.61
N THR A 236 24.07 -2.42 -9.36
CA THR A 236 22.90 -3.30 -9.22
C THR A 236 22.30 -3.13 -7.82
N LEU A 237 21.06 -2.67 -7.76
CA LEU A 237 20.27 -2.61 -6.54
C LEU A 237 19.62 -3.97 -6.28
N ALA A 238 19.48 -4.35 -5.00
CA ALA A 238 18.88 -5.62 -4.60
C ALA A 238 17.85 -5.41 -3.50
N THR A 239 16.67 -6.00 -3.67
CA THR A 239 15.67 -6.03 -2.61
C THR A 239 16.13 -6.91 -1.44
N GLN A 240 15.56 -6.66 -0.27
CA GLN A 240 15.62 -7.61 0.82
C GLN A 240 14.88 -8.91 0.45
N PRO A 241 15.30 -10.08 0.98
CA PRO A 241 14.64 -11.35 0.70
C PRO A 241 13.17 -11.34 1.12
N MET A 242 12.24 -11.50 0.17
CA MET A 242 10.82 -11.73 0.47
C MET A 242 10.60 -13.21 0.76
N LEU A 243 10.24 -13.55 2.00
CA LEU A 243 9.86 -14.91 2.36
C LEU A 243 8.57 -15.30 1.62
N LEU A 244 8.58 -16.48 0.99
CA LEU A 244 7.45 -17.01 0.24
C LEU A 244 6.78 -18.06 1.11
N ASN A 245 5.65 -17.68 1.72
CA ASN A 245 4.89 -18.59 2.55
C ASN A 245 4.30 -19.70 1.69
N THR A 246 4.65 -20.95 1.96
CA THR A 246 4.08 -22.10 1.24
C THR A 246 3.00 -22.74 2.09
N THR A 247 1.81 -22.92 1.52
CA THR A 247 0.78 -23.77 2.12
C THR A 247 0.94 -25.20 1.61
N ASN A 248 0.72 -26.22 2.46
CA ASN A 248 0.69 -27.62 2.04
C ASN A 248 -0.72 -28.00 1.56
N ASP A 249 -1.22 -27.23 0.58
CA ASP A 249 -2.54 -27.40 0.01
C ASP A 249 -2.44 -28.24 -1.27
N LEU A 250 -3.10 -29.40 -1.29
CA LEU A 250 -3.05 -30.36 -2.41
C LEU A 250 -3.72 -29.82 -3.67
N ASN A 251 -4.54 -28.77 -3.57
CA ASN A 251 -5.16 -28.13 -4.71
C ASN A 251 -4.20 -27.17 -5.44
N VAL A 252 -3.05 -26.84 -4.85
CA VAL A 252 -2.07 -25.94 -5.46
C VAL A 252 -1.34 -26.66 -6.61
N VAL A 253 -1.53 -26.14 -7.83
CA VAL A 253 -0.96 -26.67 -9.07
C VAL A 253 0.38 -26.02 -9.41
N SER A 254 0.57 -24.76 -9.04
CA SER A 254 1.85 -24.06 -9.20
C SER A 254 1.94 -22.84 -8.30
N ARG A 255 3.16 -22.43 -8.00
CA ARG A 255 3.48 -21.27 -7.18
C ARG A 255 4.30 -20.30 -7.99
N ASN A 256 3.89 -19.04 -8.04
CA ASN A 256 4.52 -18.04 -8.89
C ASN A 256 4.63 -16.70 -8.16
N ALA A 257 5.59 -15.87 -8.58
CA ALA A 257 5.69 -14.50 -8.14
C ALA A 257 5.64 -13.57 -9.35
N GLU A 258 4.70 -12.63 -9.32
CA GLU A 258 4.66 -11.49 -10.23
C GLU A 258 5.48 -10.34 -9.66
N ILE A 259 6.34 -9.77 -10.50
CA ILE A 259 7.31 -8.77 -10.10
C ILE A 259 7.06 -7.52 -10.94
N TYR A 260 6.83 -6.42 -10.25
CA TYR A 260 6.68 -5.09 -10.81
C TYR A 260 7.92 -4.29 -10.42
N VAL A 261 8.63 -3.78 -11.41
CA VAL A 261 9.75 -2.86 -11.19
C VAL A 261 9.39 -1.54 -11.84
N ALA A 262 9.35 -0.50 -11.04
CA ALA A 262 9.10 0.85 -11.49
C ALA A 262 10.31 1.74 -11.21
N VAL A 263 10.67 2.57 -12.19
CA VAL A 263 11.43 3.80 -11.93
C VAL A 263 10.42 4.91 -11.67
N THR A 264 10.63 5.70 -10.63
CA THR A 264 9.65 6.64 -10.09
C THR A 264 10.22 8.04 -10.07
N ASP A 265 9.34 9.04 -10.02
CA ASP A 265 9.78 10.37 -9.64
C ASP A 265 10.08 10.46 -8.13
N TYR A 266 10.67 11.58 -7.74
CA TYR A 266 11.02 11.84 -6.36
C TYR A 266 9.79 11.91 -5.43
N PRO A 267 8.69 12.60 -5.78
CA PRO A 267 7.47 12.59 -4.99
C PRO A 267 6.92 11.19 -4.68
N TYR A 268 6.91 10.28 -5.65
CA TYR A 268 6.49 8.90 -5.46
C TYR A 268 7.33 8.23 -4.37
N TYR A 269 8.66 8.30 -4.53
CA TYR A 269 9.61 7.65 -3.64
C TYR A 269 9.51 8.17 -2.20
N GLN A 270 9.53 9.50 -2.03
CA GLN A 270 9.47 10.12 -0.70
C GLN A 270 8.14 9.87 -0.01
N PHE A 271 7.02 9.98 -0.74
CA PHE A 271 5.69 9.70 -0.18
C PHE A 271 5.63 8.28 0.38
N ASN A 272 5.95 7.29 -0.45
CA ASN A 272 5.78 5.91 -0.03
C ASN A 272 6.76 5.49 1.07
N ILE A 273 8.02 5.97 1.06
CA ILE A 273 8.93 5.74 2.19
C ILE A 273 8.42 6.39 3.47
N SER A 274 7.87 7.60 3.40
CA SER A 274 7.33 8.26 4.59
C SER A 274 6.14 7.50 5.17
N VAL A 275 5.25 6.98 4.31
CA VAL A 275 4.12 6.12 4.72
C VAL A 275 4.62 4.82 5.34
N ASP A 276 5.61 4.16 4.74
CA ASP A 276 6.22 2.95 5.28
C ASP A 276 6.85 3.18 6.66
N LYS A 277 7.53 4.31 6.85
CA LYS A 277 8.10 4.70 8.14
C LYS A 277 7.00 4.92 9.20
N VAL A 278 5.92 5.62 8.86
CA VAL A 278 4.75 5.80 9.74
C VAL A 278 4.13 4.44 10.11
N ARG A 279 4.01 3.51 9.16
CA ARG A 279 3.48 2.16 9.45
C ARG A 279 4.40 1.37 10.38
N ARG A 280 5.71 1.47 10.17
CA ARG A 280 6.72 0.76 10.99
C ARG A 280 6.89 1.34 12.39
N SER A 281 6.62 2.63 12.60
CA SER A 281 6.59 3.21 13.95
C SER A 281 5.41 2.70 14.79
N GLY A 282 4.49 1.95 14.17
CA GLY A 282 3.61 1.01 14.88
C GLY A 282 2.64 1.67 15.85
N ARG A 283 2.28 2.95 15.61
CA ARG A 283 1.45 3.74 16.53
C ARG A 283 2.06 3.86 17.93
N ASN A 284 3.39 3.70 18.06
CA ASN A 284 4.10 3.90 19.30
C ASN A 284 3.98 5.38 19.71
N PRO A 285 3.29 5.71 20.81
CA PRO A 285 3.09 7.09 21.23
C PRO A 285 4.38 7.76 21.71
N PHE A 286 5.47 6.99 21.86
CA PHE A 286 6.81 7.45 22.20
C PHE A 286 7.77 7.43 21.01
N SER A 287 7.32 7.04 19.81
CA SER A 287 8.11 7.19 18.59
C SER A 287 8.05 8.65 18.13
N GLU A 288 9.18 9.17 17.66
CA GLU A 288 9.19 10.48 17.02
C GLU A 288 8.18 10.54 15.87
N PRO A 289 7.44 11.65 15.72
CA PRO A 289 6.48 11.81 14.65
C PRO A 289 7.18 11.81 13.30
N VAL A 290 6.79 10.88 12.44
CA VAL A 290 7.23 10.86 11.04
C VAL A 290 6.30 11.75 10.24
N LEU A 291 6.83 12.83 9.67
CA LEU A 291 6.07 13.66 8.75
C LEU A 291 5.89 12.91 7.42
N THR A 292 4.63 12.67 7.02
CA THR A 292 4.32 12.15 5.69
C THR A 292 4.66 13.22 4.66
N TYR A 293 5.43 12.84 3.64
CA TYR A 293 5.79 13.74 2.56
C TYR A 293 4.53 14.25 1.83
N THR A 294 4.58 15.50 1.39
CA THR A 294 3.55 16.09 0.52
C THR A 294 4.17 16.96 -0.55
N ASN A 295 3.65 16.87 -1.78
CA ASN A 295 3.89 17.84 -2.85
C ASN A 295 2.60 18.57 -3.26
N VAL A 296 1.57 18.50 -2.43
CA VAL A 296 0.28 19.14 -2.63
C VAL A 296 0.29 20.50 -1.93
N GLU A 297 0.30 21.56 -2.72
CA GLU A 297 0.19 22.95 -2.27
C GLU A 297 -1.20 23.20 -1.65
N ASN A 298 -1.23 23.92 -0.53
CA ASN A 298 -2.44 24.23 0.27
C ASN A 298 -3.21 22.99 0.78
N GLY A 299 -2.57 21.83 0.81
CA GLY A 299 -3.18 20.57 1.24
C GLY A 299 -2.14 19.55 1.69
N LEU A 300 -2.55 18.28 1.66
CA LEU A 300 -1.72 17.13 1.99
C LEU A 300 -1.85 16.06 0.88
N GLY A 301 -0.95 15.09 0.89
CA GLY A 301 -1.00 13.92 0.01
C GLY A 301 0.06 13.98 -1.09
N VAL A 302 -0.20 13.28 -2.20
CA VAL A 302 0.79 13.12 -3.27
C VAL A 302 0.13 13.10 -4.64
N PHE A 303 0.75 13.81 -5.57
CA PHE A 303 0.57 13.56 -7.00
C PHE A 303 1.92 13.22 -7.59
N ALA A 304 2.08 11.99 -8.09
CA ALA A 304 3.39 11.48 -8.47
C ALA A 304 3.31 10.59 -9.71
N SER A 305 4.45 10.16 -10.20
CA SER A 305 4.55 9.45 -11.47
C SER A 305 5.61 8.37 -11.46
N TYR A 306 5.44 7.39 -12.35
CA TYR A 306 6.35 6.26 -12.48
C TYR A 306 6.25 5.65 -13.88
N GLN A 307 7.27 4.87 -14.24
CA GLN A 307 7.24 3.96 -15.39
C GLN A 307 7.53 2.54 -14.92
N GLN A 308 6.68 1.59 -15.27
CA GLN A 308 6.75 0.23 -14.76
C GLN A 308 6.92 -0.84 -15.83
N ILE A 309 7.54 -1.95 -15.44
CA ILE A 309 7.52 -3.20 -16.20
C ILE A 309 7.10 -4.34 -15.27
N ARG A 310 6.38 -5.31 -15.84
CA ARG A 310 5.97 -6.55 -15.16
C ARG A 310 6.79 -7.71 -15.70
N THR A 311 7.26 -8.56 -14.80
CA THR A 311 7.79 -9.88 -15.10
C THR A 311 7.26 -10.91 -14.10
N ALA A 312 7.56 -12.19 -14.31
CA ALA A 312 7.11 -13.24 -13.40
C ALA A 312 8.13 -14.37 -13.34
N VAL A 313 8.16 -15.06 -12.21
CA VAL A 313 8.95 -16.27 -11.99
C VAL A 313 8.09 -17.38 -11.43
N THR A 314 8.33 -18.61 -11.88
CA THR A 314 7.76 -19.80 -11.24
C THR A 314 8.66 -20.19 -10.07
N VAL A 315 8.07 -20.28 -8.89
CA VAL A 315 8.76 -20.58 -7.63
C VAL A 315 8.84 -22.09 -7.43
N ILE A 316 7.71 -22.77 -7.60
CA ILE A 316 7.59 -24.23 -7.54
C ILE A 316 6.57 -24.65 -8.60
N LYS A 317 6.91 -25.68 -9.37
CA LYS A 317 5.96 -26.39 -10.25
C LYS A 317 5.30 -27.52 -9.48
#